data_AF-A0A453C0I4-F1
#
_entry.id   AF-A0A453C0I4-F1
#
_cell.length_a   1.000
_cell.length_b   1.000
_cell.length_c   1.000
_cell.angle_alpha   90.00
_cell.angle_beta   90.00
_cell.angle_gamma   90.00
#
_symmetry.space_group_name_H-M   'P 1'
#
loop_
_entity.id
_entity.type
_entity.pdbx_description
1 polymer ?
#
loop_
_entity_poly.entity_id
_entity_poly.type
_entity_poly.pdbx_seq_one_letter_code
_entity_poly.pdbx_strand_id
1 'polypeptide(L)'
;NKGDEVAWYADGDNMVRNEYNPSIAYAFDKVFGPATTTRRVYDVAAQHVVSGAMEGINGTVFAYGVTSSGKTHTMHGEQKSPGIIPLAVKDVFSIIQDTPGREFLLRVSYLEIYNEVINDLLDPTGQNLRIREDAQGTYVEGIKEEVVLSPAHALSLIASGEG
;
A
#
# COMPACT_ATOMS: atom_id res chain seq x y z
N ASN A 1 -1.58 35.99 0.51
CA ASN A 1 -1.84 34.78 -0.29
C ASN A 1 -0.52 34.14 -0.72
N LYS A 2 0.15 33.42 0.20
CA LYS A 2 1.39 32.66 -0.02
C LYS A 2 1.21 31.14 0.25
N GLY A 3 -0.05 30.70 0.40
CA GLY A 3 -0.37 29.33 0.83
C GLY A 3 -0.18 28.26 -0.24
N ASP A 4 -0.03 28.67 -1.50
CA ASP A 4 0.04 27.76 -2.66
C ASP A 4 1.43 27.74 -3.33
N GLU A 5 2.44 28.41 -2.78
CA GLU A 5 3.80 28.31 -3.32
C GLU A 5 4.46 27.00 -2.83
N VAL A 6 4.91 26.19 -3.79
CA VAL A 6 5.57 24.91 -3.55
C VAL A 6 6.95 25.18 -2.95
N ALA A 7 7.04 25.23 -1.63
CA ALA A 7 8.30 25.54 -0.93
C ALA A 7 9.41 24.48 -1.11
N TRP A 8 9.07 23.29 -1.63
CA TRP A 8 9.95 22.14 -1.77
C TRP A 8 9.82 21.49 -3.13
N TYR A 9 10.93 21.24 -3.81
CA TYR A 9 10.94 20.58 -5.11
C TYR A 9 11.90 19.39 -5.12
N ALA A 10 11.64 18.45 -6.03
CA ALA A 10 12.53 17.34 -6.31
C ALA A 10 13.76 17.86 -7.08
N ASP A 11 14.94 17.75 -6.47
CA ASP A 11 16.24 18.09 -7.05
C ASP A 11 16.90 16.80 -7.56
N GLY A 12 16.59 16.46 -8.81
CA GLY A 12 16.97 15.17 -9.38
C GLY A 12 16.20 14.01 -8.74
N ASP A 13 16.83 12.84 -8.70
CA ASP A 13 16.16 11.59 -8.35
C ASP A 13 16.14 11.28 -6.85
N ASN A 14 17.00 11.91 -6.05
CA ASN A 14 17.30 11.44 -4.69
C ASN A 14 17.28 12.58 -3.65
N MET A 15 17.02 13.82 -4.06
CA MET A 15 17.06 14.97 -3.16
C MET A 15 15.76 15.77 -3.22
N VAL A 16 15.33 16.29 -2.06
CA VAL A 16 14.30 17.33 -1.97
C VAL A 16 14.97 18.59 -1.43
N ARG A 17 14.76 19.74 -2.09
CA ARG A 17 15.39 21.02 -1.72
C ARG A 17 14.36 22.11 -1.47
N ASN A 18 14.62 22.97 -0.49
CA ASN A 18 13.79 24.13 -0.23
C ASN A 18 14.04 25.23 -1.28
N GLU A 19 12.98 25.80 -1.84
CA GLU A 19 13.08 26.84 -2.87
C GLU A 19 13.67 28.15 -2.30
N TYR A 20 13.27 28.54 -1.09
CA TYR A 20 13.68 29.82 -0.49
C TYR A 20 15.02 29.75 0.23
N ASN A 21 15.48 28.55 0.58
CA ASN A 21 16.78 28.32 1.16
C ASN A 21 17.43 27.05 0.57
N PRO A 22 18.13 27.17 -0.57
CA PRO A 22 18.76 26.04 -1.24
C PRO A 22 19.77 25.28 -0.38
N SER A 23 20.28 25.86 0.72
CA SER A 23 21.18 25.12 1.63
C SER A 23 20.46 24.03 2.43
N ILE A 24 19.12 24.07 2.53
CA ILE A 24 18.32 23.06 3.20
C ILE A 24 17.85 22.02 2.18
N ALA A 25 18.38 20.80 2.31
CA ALA A 25 18.02 19.67 1.46
C ALA A 25 18.01 18.35 2.26
N TYR A 26 17.21 17.39 1.80
CA TYR A 26 17.10 16.05 2.37
C TYR A 26 17.32 15.00 1.29
N ALA A 27 18.07 13.95 1.64
CA ALA A 27 18.39 12.84 0.75
C ALA A 27 17.48 11.64 1.03
N PHE A 28 17.08 10.95 -0.03
CA PHE A 28 16.27 9.73 0.00
C PHE A 28 16.77 8.77 -1.08
N ASP A 29 16.38 7.49 -1.01
CA ASP A 29 16.68 6.53 -2.07
C ASP A 29 16.03 6.90 -3.40
N LYS A 30 14.82 7.48 -3.34
CA LYS A 30 14.10 8.04 -4.48
C LYS A 30 13.17 9.17 -4.05
N VAL A 31 13.09 10.19 -4.90
CA VAL A 31 12.16 11.31 -4.79
C VAL A 31 11.32 11.36 -6.07
N PHE A 32 10.00 11.43 -5.90
CA PHE A 32 9.05 11.51 -7.00
C PHE A 32 8.51 12.93 -7.12
N GLY A 33 8.80 13.59 -8.25
CA GLY A 33 8.24 14.91 -8.55
C GLY A 33 6.76 14.84 -8.96
N PRO A 34 6.07 15.98 -9.05
CA PRO A 34 4.62 16.06 -9.29
C PRO A 34 4.16 15.50 -10.65
N ALA A 35 5.07 15.40 -11.63
CA ALA A 35 4.79 14.77 -12.93
C ALA A 35 4.87 13.23 -12.90
N THR A 36 5.29 12.63 -11.78
CA THR A 36 5.43 11.18 -11.65
C THR A 36 4.04 10.55 -11.51
N THR A 37 3.75 9.54 -12.32
CA THR A 37 2.51 8.76 -12.20
C THR A 37 2.58 7.78 -11.02
N THR A 38 1.43 7.46 -10.41
CA THR A 38 1.35 6.44 -9.35
C THR A 38 1.86 5.08 -9.83
N ARG A 39 1.67 4.76 -11.13
CA ARG A 39 2.25 3.55 -11.74
C ARG A 39 3.78 3.54 -11.63
N ARG A 40 4.45 4.65 -11.90
CA ARG A 40 5.91 4.73 -11.78
C ARG A 40 6.36 4.63 -10.33
N VAL A 41 5.59 5.19 -9.39
CA VAL A 41 5.83 5.00 -7.95
C VAL A 41 5.76 3.53 -7.59
N TYR A 42 4.73 2.79 -8.06
CA TYR A 42 4.62 1.34 -7.86
C TYR A 42 5.84 0.58 -8.38
N ASP A 43 6.21 0.81 -9.65
CA ASP A 43 7.31 0.08 -10.31
C ASP A 43 8.63 0.24 -9.54
N VAL A 44 8.88 1.41 -8.93
CA VAL A 44 10.12 1.70 -8.23
C VAL A 44 10.05 1.28 -6.76
N ALA A 45 8.96 1.60 -6.06
CA ALA A 45 8.89 1.50 -4.61
C ALA A 45 8.22 0.23 -4.07
N ALA A 46 7.36 -0.44 -4.86
CA ALA A 46 6.52 -1.54 -4.35
C ALA A 46 6.64 -2.85 -5.15
N GLN A 47 6.95 -2.80 -6.45
CA GLN A 47 6.99 -4.00 -7.29
C GLN A 47 7.93 -5.08 -6.74
N HIS A 48 9.14 -4.70 -6.31
CA HIS A 48 10.11 -5.64 -5.74
C HIS A 48 9.62 -6.30 -4.43
N VAL A 49 8.79 -5.60 -3.66
CA VAL A 49 8.16 -6.15 -2.44
C VAL A 49 7.17 -7.25 -2.82
N VAL A 50 6.39 -7.05 -3.88
CA VAL A 50 5.48 -8.07 -4.42
C VAL A 50 6.26 -9.27 -4.95
N SER A 51 7.33 -9.04 -5.72
CA SER A 51 8.20 -10.13 -6.21
C SER A 51 8.78 -10.94 -5.06
N GLY A 52 9.33 -10.29 -4.03
CA GLY A 52 9.85 -10.97 -2.84
C GLY A 52 8.78 -11.75 -2.08
N ALA A 53 7.57 -11.20 -1.94
CA ALA A 53 6.43 -11.90 -1.32
C ALA A 53 6.07 -13.18 -2.08
N MET A 54 6.07 -13.14 -3.41
CA MET A 54 5.83 -14.32 -4.24
C MET A 54 6.96 -15.37 -4.11
N GLU A 55 8.16 -14.97 -3.72
CA GLU A 55 9.29 -15.86 -3.39
C GLU A 55 9.28 -16.37 -1.94
N GLY A 56 8.31 -15.96 -1.13
CA GLY A 56 8.15 -16.39 0.27
C GLY A 56 8.81 -15.46 1.30
N ILE A 57 9.11 -14.22 0.93
CA ILE A 57 9.69 -13.20 1.82
C ILE A 57 8.61 -12.24 2.30
N ASN A 58 8.49 -12.00 3.61
CA ASN A 58 7.55 -11.02 4.13
C ASN A 58 7.87 -9.60 3.63
N GLY A 59 6.86 -8.89 3.12
CA GLY A 59 6.99 -7.54 2.58
C GLY A 59 5.96 -6.59 3.20
N THR A 60 6.33 -5.31 3.36
CA THR A 60 5.42 -4.29 3.90
C THR A 60 5.64 -2.95 3.21
N VAL A 61 4.57 -2.28 2.83
CA VAL A 61 4.59 -0.95 2.22
C VAL A 61 3.75 0.00 3.06
N PHE A 62 4.35 1.13 3.47
CA PHE A 62 3.66 2.17 4.22
C PHE A 62 3.51 3.43 3.38
N ALA A 63 2.35 4.07 3.47
CA ALA A 63 2.18 5.47 3.08
C ALA A 63 2.15 6.34 4.35
N TYR A 64 3.13 7.22 4.50
CA TYR A 64 3.28 8.07 5.68
C TYR A 64 3.30 9.55 5.29
N GLY A 65 2.64 10.38 6.10
CA GLY A 65 2.54 11.82 5.86
C GLY A 65 1.32 12.46 6.52
N VAL A 66 1.26 13.79 6.51
CA VAL A 66 0.15 14.57 7.09
C VAL A 66 -1.17 14.33 6.36
N THR A 67 -2.30 14.75 6.95
CA THR A 67 -3.60 14.72 6.26
C THR A 67 -3.54 15.50 4.95
N SER A 68 -4.24 15.01 3.92
CA SER A 68 -4.26 15.60 2.56
C SER A 68 -2.92 15.58 1.80
N SER A 69 -1.90 14.85 2.26
CA SER A 69 -0.63 14.69 1.54
C SER A 69 -0.63 13.65 0.40
N GLY A 70 -1.77 13.02 0.12
CA GLY A 70 -1.88 12.04 -0.98
C GLY A 70 -1.63 10.57 -0.59
N LYS A 71 -1.64 10.21 0.71
CA LYS A 71 -1.51 8.82 1.17
C LYS A 71 -2.54 7.87 0.52
N THR A 72 -3.83 8.20 0.62
CA THR A 72 -4.93 7.41 0.02
C THR A 72 -4.84 7.38 -1.50
N HIS A 73 -4.50 8.51 -2.14
CA HIS A 73 -4.26 8.56 -3.59
C HIS A 73 -3.10 7.64 -4.02
N THR A 74 -2.06 7.52 -3.20
CA THR A 74 -0.92 6.63 -3.52
C THR A 74 -1.29 5.16 -3.32
N MET A 75 -1.93 4.81 -2.19
CA MET A 75 -2.24 3.42 -1.86
C MET A 75 -3.43 2.86 -2.64
N HIS A 76 -4.56 3.58 -2.68
CA HIS A 76 -5.78 3.16 -3.35
C HIS A 76 -5.84 3.71 -4.79
N GLY A 77 -5.59 5.01 -4.95
CA GLY A 77 -5.64 5.70 -6.24
C GLY A 77 -7.06 5.91 -6.77
N GLU A 78 -7.19 5.98 -8.08
CA GLU A 78 -8.47 6.16 -8.77
C GLU A 78 -8.63 5.09 -9.86
N GLN A 79 -9.85 4.88 -10.37
CA GLN A 79 -10.10 3.89 -11.42
C GLN A 79 -9.19 4.09 -12.66
N LYS A 80 -8.92 5.35 -13.05
CA LYS A 80 -8.07 5.67 -14.20
C LYS A 80 -6.58 5.74 -13.86
N SER A 81 -6.24 5.85 -12.57
CA SER A 81 -4.88 5.95 -12.06
C SER A 81 -4.75 5.11 -10.79
N PRO A 82 -4.73 3.76 -10.92
CA PRO A 82 -4.75 2.86 -9.78
C PRO A 82 -3.53 3.07 -8.88
N GLY A 83 -3.75 2.93 -7.57
CA GLY A 83 -2.72 3.01 -6.54
C GLY A 83 -1.90 1.73 -6.37
N ILE A 84 -1.06 1.71 -5.34
CA ILE A 84 -0.20 0.57 -5.00
C ILE A 84 -1.01 -0.72 -4.79
N ILE A 85 -2.11 -0.67 -4.04
CA ILE A 85 -2.91 -1.86 -3.70
C ILE A 85 -3.47 -2.55 -4.96
N PRO A 86 -4.23 -1.86 -5.84
CA PRO A 86 -4.75 -2.50 -7.05
C PRO A 86 -3.67 -2.92 -8.05
N LEU A 87 -2.55 -2.20 -8.12
CA LEU A 87 -1.41 -2.60 -8.94
C LEU A 87 -0.75 -3.87 -8.39
N ALA A 88 -0.51 -3.96 -7.08
CA ALA A 88 0.06 -5.12 -6.41
C ALA A 88 -0.82 -6.37 -6.57
N VAL A 89 -2.12 -6.25 -6.36
CA VAL A 89 -3.08 -7.35 -6.57
C VAL A 89 -2.97 -7.87 -8.00
N LYS A 90 -2.99 -6.99 -9.00
CA LYS A 90 -2.85 -7.40 -10.40
C LYS A 90 -1.53 -8.12 -10.67
N ASP A 91 -0.44 -7.62 -10.11
CA ASP A 91 0.91 -8.15 -10.32
C ASP A 91 1.07 -9.54 -9.67
N VAL A 92 0.56 -9.74 -8.45
CA VAL A 92 0.48 -11.05 -7.78
C VAL A 92 -0.18 -12.09 -8.68
N PHE A 93 -1.36 -11.78 -9.22
CA PHE A 93 -2.07 -12.70 -10.10
C PHE A 93 -1.37 -12.92 -11.46
N SER A 94 -0.67 -11.91 -11.98
CA SER A 94 0.17 -12.07 -13.18
C SER A 94 1.29 -13.09 -12.92
N ILE A 95 2.01 -12.95 -11.80
CA ILE A 95 3.10 -13.85 -11.41
C ILE A 95 2.60 -15.29 -11.25
N ILE A 96 1.40 -15.47 -10.68
CA ILE A 96 0.76 -16.80 -10.57
C ILE A 96 0.53 -17.42 -11.95
N GLN A 97 -0.04 -16.64 -12.89
CA GLN A 97 -0.28 -17.11 -14.26
C GLN A 97 1.02 -17.49 -14.99
N ASP A 98 2.10 -16.75 -14.73
CA ASP A 98 3.42 -16.98 -15.31
C ASP A 98 4.20 -18.12 -14.61
N THR A 99 3.64 -18.74 -13.55
CA THR A 99 4.28 -19.82 -12.79
C THR A 99 3.40 -21.09 -12.74
N PRO A 100 3.12 -21.74 -13.88
CA PRO A 100 2.16 -22.86 -13.96
C PRO A 100 2.58 -24.13 -13.20
N GLY A 101 3.84 -24.24 -12.76
CA GLY A 101 4.36 -25.36 -11.98
C GLY A 101 4.19 -25.23 -10.46
N ARG A 102 3.55 -24.16 -9.97
CA ARG A 102 3.39 -23.87 -8.54
C ARG A 102 1.93 -23.63 -8.20
N GLU A 103 1.47 -24.22 -7.11
CA GLU A 103 0.15 -23.95 -6.54
C GLU A 103 0.21 -22.77 -5.57
N PHE A 104 -0.81 -21.92 -5.62
CA PHE A 104 -0.94 -20.74 -4.78
C PHE A 104 -2.31 -20.73 -4.10
N LEU A 105 -2.32 -20.42 -2.80
CA LEU A 105 -3.52 -20.08 -2.04
C LEU A 105 -3.37 -18.65 -1.56
N LEU A 106 -4.28 -17.78 -1.99
CA LEU A 106 -4.30 -16.37 -1.58
C LEU A 106 -5.45 -16.13 -0.61
N ARG A 107 -5.13 -15.49 0.52
CA ARG A 107 -6.10 -15.02 1.53
C ARG A 107 -5.89 -13.54 1.76
N VAL A 108 -6.98 -12.79 1.95
CA VAL A 108 -6.96 -11.36 2.23
C VAL A 108 -7.73 -11.08 3.51
N SER A 109 -7.15 -10.22 4.35
CA SER A 109 -7.82 -9.56 5.46
C SER A 109 -7.74 -8.05 5.25
N TYR A 110 -8.72 -7.32 5.76
CA TYR A 110 -8.72 -5.86 5.74
C TYR A 110 -9.25 -5.35 7.07
N LEU A 111 -8.49 -4.46 7.71
CA LEU A 111 -8.81 -3.96 9.04
C LEU A 111 -8.51 -2.47 9.17
N GLU A 112 -9.19 -1.83 10.10
CA GLU A 112 -8.91 -0.48 10.55
C GLU A 112 -8.38 -0.52 11.99
N ILE A 113 -7.41 0.34 12.28
CA ILE A 113 -6.98 0.64 13.65
C ILE A 113 -7.33 2.09 13.93
N TYR A 114 -8.33 2.31 14.79
CA TYR A 114 -8.78 3.64 15.19
C TYR A 114 -8.85 3.74 16.70
N ASN A 115 -8.14 4.72 17.28
CA ASN A 115 -8.06 4.92 18.74
C ASN A 115 -7.69 3.62 19.50
N GLU A 116 -6.67 2.91 19.00
CA GLU A 116 -6.18 1.62 19.52
C GLU A 116 -7.20 0.46 19.46
N VAL A 117 -8.34 0.67 18.81
CA VAL A 117 -9.36 -0.36 18.55
C VAL A 117 -9.14 -0.93 17.15
N ILE A 118 -9.08 -2.26 17.06
CA ILE A 118 -8.96 -2.98 15.79
C ILE A 118 -10.35 -3.43 15.34
N ASN A 119 -10.77 -3.01 14.16
CA ASN A 119 -12.04 -3.43 13.56
C ASN A 119 -11.78 -4.12 12.22
N ASP A 120 -12.46 -5.23 12.00
CA ASP A 120 -12.48 -5.94 10.73
C ASP A 120 -13.37 -5.19 9.72
N LEU A 121 -12.82 -4.89 8.55
CA LEU A 121 -13.53 -4.21 7.46
C LEU A 121 -14.21 -5.21 6.50
N LEU A 122 -13.95 -6.51 6.64
CA LEU A 122 -14.60 -7.58 5.87
C LEU A 122 -15.69 -8.33 6.66
N ASP A 123 -15.76 -8.10 7.98
CA ASP A 123 -16.78 -8.64 8.87
C ASP A 123 -17.31 -7.57 9.85
N PRO A 124 -18.56 -7.08 9.69
CA PRO A 124 -19.12 -6.06 10.59
C PRO A 124 -19.25 -6.55 12.05
N THR A 125 -19.20 -7.86 12.30
CA THR A 125 -19.21 -8.43 13.65
C THR A 125 -17.83 -8.45 14.31
N GLY A 126 -16.76 -8.31 13.53
CA GLY A 126 -15.36 -8.29 13.99
C GLY A 126 -14.94 -6.95 14.59
N GLN A 127 -15.57 -6.54 15.69
CA GLN A 127 -15.29 -5.26 16.36
C GLN A 127 -14.36 -5.44 17.57
N ASN A 128 -13.44 -4.50 17.77
CA ASN A 128 -12.47 -4.50 18.88
C ASN A 128 -11.71 -5.83 19.04
N LEU A 129 -11.16 -6.30 17.92
CA LEU A 129 -10.38 -7.53 17.85
C LEU A 129 -9.09 -7.42 18.67
N ARG A 130 -8.62 -8.57 19.16
CA ARG A 130 -7.45 -8.64 20.04
C ARG A 130 -6.22 -9.08 19.27
N ILE A 131 -5.10 -8.46 19.61
CA ILE A 131 -3.78 -8.95 19.20
C ILE A 131 -3.39 -10.13 20.09
N ARG A 132 -2.89 -11.20 19.47
CA ARG A 132 -2.30 -12.37 20.12
C ARG A 132 -0.94 -12.68 19.53
N GLU A 133 -0.19 -13.55 20.20
CA GLU A 133 1.13 -14.01 19.77
C GLU A 133 1.20 -15.53 19.92
N ASP A 134 1.76 -16.19 18.91
CA ASP A 134 2.07 -17.62 18.91
C ASP A 134 3.53 -17.87 18.45
N ALA A 135 3.86 -19.12 18.12
CA ALA A 135 5.22 -19.47 17.68
C ALA A 135 5.60 -18.90 16.31
N GLN A 136 4.62 -18.41 15.54
CA GLN A 136 4.76 -17.87 14.18
C GLN A 136 4.75 -16.34 14.19
N GLY A 137 4.25 -15.71 15.26
CA GLY A 137 4.39 -14.30 15.54
C GLY A 137 3.09 -13.66 16.03
N THR A 138 2.99 -12.36 15.83
CA THR A 138 1.82 -11.57 16.22
C THR A 138 0.70 -11.70 15.18
N TYR A 139 -0.53 -11.93 15.63
CA TYR A 139 -1.73 -12.01 14.78
C TYR A 139 -2.95 -11.37 15.44
N VAL A 140 -3.97 -11.07 14.64
CA VAL A 140 -5.26 -10.56 15.13
C VAL A 140 -6.22 -11.73 15.29
N GLU A 141 -6.64 -12.02 16.52
CA GLU A 141 -7.59 -13.10 16.78
C GLU A 141 -8.96 -12.77 16.21
N GLY A 142 -9.52 -13.71 15.44
CA GLY A 142 -10.88 -13.60 14.90
C GLY A 142 -11.00 -12.69 13.68
N ILE A 143 -9.88 -12.18 13.14
CA ILE A 143 -9.91 -11.46 11.86
C ILE A 143 -10.35 -12.40 10.74
N LYS A 144 -11.23 -11.90 9.87
CA LYS A 144 -11.69 -12.61 8.70
C LYS A 144 -10.59 -12.67 7.65
N GLU A 145 -10.40 -13.86 7.11
CA GLU A 145 -9.48 -14.14 6.02
C GLU A 145 -10.27 -14.76 4.86
N GLU A 146 -10.42 -14.00 3.77
CA GLU A 146 -11.16 -14.44 2.60
C GLU A 146 -10.26 -15.00 1.52
N VAL A 147 -10.62 -16.17 0.99
CA VAL A 147 -9.89 -16.79 -0.12
C VAL A 147 -10.22 -16.05 -1.41
N VAL A 148 -9.20 -15.51 -2.08
CA VAL A 148 -9.36 -14.76 -3.32
C VAL A 148 -8.93 -15.58 -4.53
N LEU A 149 -9.73 -15.52 -5.59
CA LEU A 149 -9.58 -16.35 -6.79
C LEU A 149 -9.26 -15.54 -8.06
N SER A 150 -9.41 -14.22 -7.99
CA SER A 150 -9.12 -13.32 -9.10
C SER A 150 -8.79 -11.91 -8.59
N PRO A 151 -8.12 -11.08 -9.41
CA PRO A 151 -7.91 -9.67 -9.08
C PRO A 151 -9.21 -8.93 -8.78
N ALA A 152 -10.27 -9.21 -9.55
CA ALA A 152 -11.57 -8.57 -9.37
C ALA A 152 -12.21 -8.93 -8.02
N HIS A 153 -12.09 -10.19 -7.59
CA HIS A 153 -12.60 -10.63 -6.29
C HIS A 153 -11.84 -9.96 -5.13
N ALA A 154 -10.50 -9.91 -5.20
CA ALA A 154 -9.71 -9.23 -4.17
C ALA A 154 -10.06 -7.73 -4.08
N LEU A 155 -10.22 -7.06 -5.23
CA LEU A 155 -10.59 -5.64 -5.27
C LEU A 155 -12.02 -5.38 -4.81
N SER A 156 -12.96 -6.31 -5.02
CA SER A 156 -14.31 -6.15 -4.48
C SER A 156 -14.37 -6.22 -2.96
N LEU A 157 -13.48 -7.01 -2.33
CA LEU A 157 -13.38 -7.07 -0.86
C LEU A 157 -12.85 -5.75 -0.29
N ILE A 158 -11.83 -5.17 -0.92
CA ILE A 158 -11.31 -3.85 -0.54
C ILE A 158 -12.41 -2.80 -0.67
N ALA A 159 -13.13 -2.78 -1.80
CA ALA A 159 -14.23 -1.84 -2.01
C ALA A 159 -15.37 -2.02 -1.00
N SER A 160 -15.67 -3.25 -0.56
CA SER A 160 -16.70 -3.48 0.46
C SER A 160 -16.30 -3.00 1.86
N GLY A 161 -15.00 -2.98 2.17
CA GLY A 161 -14.51 -2.51 3.46
C GLY A 161 -14.34 -1.00 3.56
N GLU A 162 -14.55 -0.26 2.47
CA GLU A 162 -14.47 1.21 2.43
C GLU A 162 -15.84 1.90 2.58
N GLY A 163 -16.94 1.15 2.52
CA GLY A 163 -18.31 1.64 2.61
C GLY A 163 -18.90 1.49 4.00
#